data_AF-A0A7X9GHC1-F1
#
_entry.id   AF-A0A7X9GHC1-F1
#
_cell.length_a   1.000
_cell.length_b   1.000
_cell.length_c   1.000
_cell.angle_alpha   90.00
_cell.angle_beta   90.00
_cell.angle_gamma   90.00
#
_symmetry.space_group_name_H-M   'P 1'
#
loop_
_entity.id
_entity.type
_entity.pdbx_description
1 polymer ?
#
loop_
_entity_poly.entity_id
_entity_poly.type
_entity_poly.pdbx_seq_one_letter_code
_entity_poly.pdbx_strand_id
1 'polypeptide(L)'
;QEAFLAAAKTALLYGDSLRCDTLLSRLTQGHIKEKLVSQVRLYAVWSWLVKAQSEDALHEPLVILKSYVGMKGMEEEQAAILLTLWYLTGEEAYKVAIEKQYPKSLEFLVLESAASFLPTPFWFFVPRKNQG
;
A
#
# COMPACT_ATOMS: atom_id res chain seq x y z
N GLN A 1 -5.30 17.42 9.62
CA GLN A 1 -5.24 16.44 8.50
C GLN A 1 -4.20 15.37 8.77
N GLU A 2 -2.95 15.71 9.08
CA GLU A 2 -1.89 14.73 9.41
C GLU A 2 -2.30 13.77 10.54
N ALA A 3 -2.87 14.26 11.65
CA ALA A 3 -3.37 13.41 12.73
C ALA A 3 -4.48 12.44 12.29
N PHE A 4 -5.37 12.87 11.39
CA PHE A 4 -6.41 12.00 10.81
C PHE A 4 -5.81 10.93 9.90
N LEU A 5 -4.79 11.29 9.11
CA LEU A 5 -4.09 10.35 8.24
C LEU A 5 -3.29 9.32 9.06
N ALA A 6 -2.62 9.75 10.13
CA ALA A 6 -1.96 8.85 11.06
C ALA A 6 -2.96 7.90 11.73
N ALA A 7 -4.12 8.41 12.16
CA ALA A 7 -5.18 7.56 12.71
C ALA A 7 -5.73 6.56 11.68
N ALA A 8 -5.88 6.97 10.42
CA ALA A 8 -6.30 6.09 9.33
C ALA A 8 -5.27 4.98 9.07
N LYS A 9 -3.98 5.33 9.07
CA LYS A 9 -2.87 4.36 8.98
C LYS A 9 -2.92 3.35 10.13
N THR A 10 -3.09 3.82 11.37
CA THR A 10 -3.16 2.92 12.53
C THR A 10 -4.36 1.98 12.44
N ALA A 11 -5.54 2.50 12.06
CA ALA A 11 -6.73 1.67 11.85
C ALA A 11 -6.48 0.60 10.77
N LEU A 12 -5.89 1.00 9.64
CA LEU A 12 -5.51 0.10 8.56
C LEU A 12 -4.54 -1.00 9.02
N LEU A 13 -3.48 -0.63 9.73
CA LEU A 13 -2.50 -1.58 10.25
C LEU A 13 -3.14 -2.59 11.20
N TYR A 14 -4.14 -2.17 11.99
CA TYR A 14 -4.92 -3.04 12.87
C TYR A 14 -5.99 -3.88 12.14
N GLY A 15 -6.15 -3.69 10.82
CA GLY A 15 -7.18 -4.37 10.02
C GLY A 15 -8.58 -3.76 10.14
N ASP A 16 -8.73 -2.62 10.82
CA ASP A 16 -10.00 -1.89 10.93
C ASP A 16 -10.21 -1.02 9.67
N SER A 17 -10.53 -1.69 8.57
CA SER A 17 -10.76 -1.07 7.26
C SER A 17 -11.94 -0.09 7.27
N LEU A 18 -13.00 -0.37 8.04
CA LEU A 18 -14.16 0.51 8.19
C LEU A 18 -13.77 1.86 8.80
N ARG A 19 -13.01 1.85 9.89
CA ARG A 19 -12.52 3.09 10.53
C ARG A 19 -11.51 3.80 9.64
N CYS A 20 -10.65 3.07 8.94
CA CYS A 20 -9.74 3.65 7.96
C CYS A 20 -10.53 4.43 6.88
N ASP A 21 -11.50 3.78 6.24
CA ASP A 21 -12.34 4.35 5.18
C ASP A 21 -13.11 5.59 5.68
N THR A 22 -13.64 5.54 6.91
CA THR A 22 -14.33 6.68 7.54
C THR A 22 -13.40 7.88 7.71
N LEU A 23 -12.17 7.65 8.16
CA LEU A 23 -11.18 8.72 8.38
C LEU A 23 -10.67 9.30 7.06
N LEU A 24 -10.43 8.45 6.05
CA LEU A 24 -10.04 8.88 4.70
C LEU A 24 -11.16 9.66 4.02
N SER A 25 -12.42 9.21 4.13
CA SER A 25 -13.58 9.93 3.59
C SER A 25 -13.67 11.35 4.16
N ARG A 26 -13.50 11.51 5.48
CA ARG A 26 -13.46 12.83 6.14
C ARG A 26 -12.32 13.72 5.62
N LEU A 27 -11.16 13.14 5.30
CA LEU A 27 -10.06 13.90 4.70
C LEU A 27 -10.41 14.37 3.28
N THR A 28 -11.06 13.52 2.49
CA THR A 28 -11.45 13.81 1.09
C THR A 28 -12.63 14.76 0.94
N GLN A 29 -13.43 14.98 1.98
CA GLN A 29 -14.54 15.95 1.98
C GLN A 29 -14.06 17.42 1.90
N GLY A 30 -12.78 17.69 2.17
CA GLY A 30 -12.19 19.01 2.05
C GLY A 30 -10.96 19.02 1.15
N HIS A 31 -10.35 20.19 0.97
CA HIS A 31 -9.07 20.30 0.28
C HIS A 31 -7.96 19.60 1.07
N ILE A 32 -7.43 18.51 0.51
CA ILE A 32 -6.29 17.78 1.09
C ILE A 32 -5.01 18.55 0.80
N LYS A 33 -4.15 18.74 1.81
CA LYS A 33 -2.79 19.26 1.58
C LYS A 33 -2.07 18.37 0.56
N GLU A 34 -1.47 18.98 -0.46
CA GLU A 34 -0.82 18.28 -1.59
C GLU A 34 0.11 17.13 -1.14
N LYS A 35 0.97 17.40 -0.14
CA LYS A 35 1.89 16.42 0.47
C LYS A 35 1.24 15.18 1.13
N LEU A 36 -0.09 15.17 1.29
CA LEU A 36 -0.84 14.08 1.91
C LEU A 36 -1.68 13.29 0.90
N VAL A 37 -1.85 13.82 -0.32
CA VAL A 37 -2.76 13.26 -1.33
C VAL A 37 -2.34 11.84 -1.71
N SER A 38 -1.05 11.64 -1.90
CA SER A 38 -0.47 10.37 -2.32
C SER A 38 -0.65 9.27 -1.28
N GLN A 39 -0.40 9.58 0.00
CA GLN A 39 -0.65 8.67 1.12
C GLN A 39 -2.14 8.34 1.29
N VAL A 40 -3.02 9.33 1.13
CA VAL A 40 -4.48 9.10 1.17
C VAL A 40 -4.90 8.12 0.07
N ARG A 41 -4.39 8.30 -1.15
CA ARG A 41 -4.64 7.39 -2.28
C ARG A 41 -4.15 5.99 -2.00
N LEU A 42 -2.91 5.84 -1.55
CA LEU A 42 -2.33 4.53 -1.25
C LEU A 42 -3.11 3.82 -0.14
N TYR A 43 -3.44 4.50 0.96
CA TYR A 43 -4.18 3.89 2.07
C TYR A 43 -5.61 3.51 1.69
N ALA A 44 -6.26 4.25 0.79
CA ALA A 44 -7.57 3.86 0.27
C ALA A 44 -7.50 2.51 -0.46
N VAL A 45 -6.49 2.32 -1.31
CA VAL A 45 -6.30 1.05 -2.03
C VAL A 45 -5.90 -0.07 -1.08
N TRP A 46 -5.02 0.20 -0.12
CA TRP A 46 -4.66 -0.78 0.91
C TRP A 46 -5.85 -1.19 1.78
N SER A 47 -6.77 -0.28 2.10
CA SER A 47 -8.01 -0.61 2.79
C SER A 47 -8.86 -1.58 1.96
N TRP A 48 -8.89 -1.44 0.64
CA TRP A 48 -9.57 -2.38 -0.25
C TRP A 48 -8.93 -3.76 -0.24
N LEU A 49 -7.59 -3.84 -0.25
CA LEU A 49 -6.87 -5.11 -0.18
C LEU A 49 -7.19 -5.90 1.10
N VAL A 50 -7.31 -5.22 2.25
CA VAL A 50 -7.69 -5.86 3.53
C VAL A 50 -9.09 -6.51 3.46
N LYS A 51 -9.98 -5.97 2.63
CA LYS A 51 -11.35 -6.46 2.45
C LYS A 51 -11.48 -7.55 1.39
N ALA A 52 -10.43 -7.78 0.58
CA ALA A 52 -10.48 -8.74 -0.51
C ALA A 52 -10.44 -10.17 0.01
N GLN A 53 -11.52 -10.93 -0.20
CA GLN A 53 -11.65 -12.33 0.25
C GLN A 53 -11.50 -13.35 -0.88
N SER A 54 -11.32 -12.91 -2.12
CA SER A 54 -11.15 -13.75 -3.30
C SER A 54 -10.16 -13.14 -4.28
N GLU A 55 -9.63 -13.95 -5.20
CA GLU A 55 -8.76 -13.45 -6.28
C GLU A 55 -9.48 -12.44 -7.18
N ASP A 56 -10.77 -12.65 -7.46
CA ASP A 56 -11.57 -11.70 -8.25
C ASP A 56 -11.66 -10.33 -7.56
N ALA A 57 -11.78 -10.31 -6.23
CA ALA A 57 -11.81 -9.08 -5.45
C ALA A 57 -10.47 -8.31 -5.45
N LEU A 58 -9.37 -8.96 -5.89
CA LEU A 58 -8.06 -8.31 -6.03
C LEU A 58 -7.89 -7.59 -7.37
N HIS A 59 -8.76 -7.85 -8.37
CA HIS A 59 -8.58 -7.31 -9.70
C HIS A 59 -8.53 -5.78 -9.71
N GLU A 60 -9.55 -5.13 -9.15
CA GLU A 60 -9.64 -3.66 -9.10
C GLU A 60 -8.48 -3.00 -8.32
N PRO A 61 -8.16 -3.38 -7.07
CA PRO A 61 -7.05 -2.76 -6.35
C PRO A 61 -5.69 -3.00 -7.04
N LEU A 62 -5.49 -4.14 -7.72
CA LEU A 62 -4.29 -4.37 -8.52
C LEU A 62 -4.21 -3.43 -9.73
N VAL A 63 -5.31 -3.24 -10.47
CA VAL A 63 -5.36 -2.31 -11.60
C VAL A 63 -5.02 -0.89 -11.14
N ILE A 64 -5.57 -0.45 -10.01
CA ILE A 64 -5.28 0.88 -9.46
C ILE A 64 -3.81 0.98 -9.03
N LEU A 65 -3.27 0.01 -8.29
CA LEU A 65 -1.85 0.02 -7.89
C LEU A 65 -0.92 0.07 -9.10
N LYS A 66 -1.21 -0.72 -10.15
CA LYS A 66 -0.42 -0.71 -11.39
C LYS A 66 -0.48 0.66 -12.06
N SER A 67 -1.62 1.35 -12.02
CA SER A 67 -1.76 2.71 -12.56
C SER A 67 -0.93 3.76 -11.79
N TYR A 68 -0.63 3.52 -10.51
CA TYR A 68 0.18 4.44 -9.69
C TYR A 68 1.68 4.34 -9.97
N VAL A 69 2.14 3.27 -10.63
CA VAL A 69 3.55 3.10 -10.99
C VAL A 69 3.95 4.19 -11.98
N GLY A 70 4.91 5.03 -11.60
CA GLY A 70 5.35 6.19 -12.39
C GLY A 70 4.34 7.33 -12.50
N MET A 71 3.21 7.28 -11.77
CA MET A 71 2.22 8.35 -11.77
C MET A 71 2.77 9.60 -11.07
N LYS A 72 2.61 10.76 -11.72
CA LYS A 72 2.93 12.06 -11.12
C LYS A 72 2.08 12.31 -9.87
N GLY A 73 2.71 12.72 -8.77
CA GLY A 73 2.07 12.91 -7.47
C GLY A 73 1.96 11.64 -6.63
N MET A 74 2.71 10.59 -6.97
CA MET A 74 2.84 9.34 -6.19
C MET A 74 4.33 8.96 -6.01
N GLU A 75 5.25 9.90 -6.23
CA GLU A 75 6.70 9.65 -6.30
C GLU A 75 7.25 9.14 -4.96
N GLU A 76 6.75 9.66 -3.84
CA GLU A 76 7.19 9.28 -2.49
C GLU A 76 6.74 7.85 -2.11
N GLU A 77 5.70 7.35 -2.76
CA GLU A 77 5.05 6.08 -2.46
C GLU A 77 5.48 4.94 -3.40
N GLN A 78 6.29 5.23 -4.42
CA GLN A 78 6.64 4.24 -5.45
C GLN A 78 7.25 2.97 -4.87
N ALA A 79 8.16 3.08 -3.89
CA ALA A 79 8.76 1.92 -3.24
C ALA A 79 7.68 1.04 -2.58
N ALA A 80 6.76 1.65 -1.83
CA ALA A 80 5.66 0.95 -1.17
C ALA A 80 4.66 0.34 -2.17
N ILE A 81 4.36 1.04 -3.27
CA ILE A 81 3.50 0.54 -4.36
C ILE A 81 4.12 -0.69 -4.99
N LEU A 82 5.40 -0.62 -5.37
CA LEU A 82 6.11 -1.73 -6.00
C LEU A 82 6.22 -2.92 -5.05
N LEU A 83 6.49 -2.69 -3.76
CA LEU A 83 6.58 -3.78 -2.79
C LEU A 83 5.22 -4.46 -2.60
N THR A 84 4.14 -3.67 -2.54
CA THR A 84 2.78 -4.20 -2.46
C THR A 84 2.46 -5.02 -3.71
N LEU A 85 2.78 -4.54 -4.90
CA LEU A 85 2.56 -5.28 -6.15
C LEU A 85 3.35 -6.59 -6.18
N TRP A 86 4.62 -6.57 -5.81
CA TRP A 86 5.44 -7.78 -5.68
C TRP A 86 4.83 -8.77 -4.68
N TYR A 87 4.42 -8.28 -3.51
CA TYR A 87 3.82 -9.11 -2.46
C TYR A 87 2.54 -9.82 -2.93
N LEU A 88 1.67 -9.09 -3.66
CA LEU A 88 0.40 -9.61 -4.16
C LEU A 88 0.57 -10.56 -5.36
N THR A 89 1.52 -10.27 -6.26
CA THR A 89 1.59 -10.93 -7.59
C THR A 89 2.74 -11.92 -7.74
N GLY A 90 3.79 -11.79 -6.93
CA GLY A 90 5.05 -12.51 -7.07
C GLY A 90 5.85 -12.14 -8.33
N GLU A 91 5.47 -11.09 -9.06
CA GLU A 91 6.16 -10.69 -10.30
C GLU A 91 7.55 -10.10 -9.99
N GLU A 92 8.62 -10.77 -10.44
CA GLU A 92 10.01 -10.37 -10.18
C GLU A 92 10.37 -8.99 -10.76
N ALA A 93 9.65 -8.55 -11.80
CA ALA A 93 9.84 -7.23 -12.40
C ALA A 93 9.70 -6.09 -11.36
N TYR A 94 8.82 -6.22 -10.38
CA TYR A 94 8.64 -5.23 -9.32
C TYR A 94 9.79 -5.23 -8.31
N LYS A 95 10.33 -6.41 -7.98
CA LYS A 95 11.53 -6.54 -7.15
C LYS A 95 12.74 -5.91 -7.84
N VAL A 96 13.01 -6.25 -9.09
CA VAL A 96 14.10 -5.65 -9.89
C VAL A 96 13.94 -4.12 -9.99
N ALA A 97 12.71 -3.62 -10.10
CA ALA A 97 12.45 -2.18 -10.11
C ALA A 97 12.84 -1.51 -8.78
N ILE A 98 12.53 -2.13 -7.63
CA ILE A 98 12.92 -1.63 -6.30
C ILE A 98 14.44 -1.64 -6.14
N GLU A 99 15.10 -2.73 -6.48
CA GLU A 99 16.56 -2.86 -6.39
C GLU A 99 17.28 -1.77 -7.19
N LYS A 100 16.79 -1.48 -8.40
CA LYS A 100 17.40 -0.49 -9.29
C LYS A 100 17.09 0.95 -8.89
N GLN A 101 15.85 1.25 -8.52
CA GLN A 101 15.37 2.63 -8.37
C GLN A 101 15.37 3.10 -6.91
N TYR A 102 15.22 2.18 -5.95
CA TYR A 102 15.06 2.48 -4.52
C TYR A 102 15.99 1.65 -3.61
N PRO A 103 17.31 1.54 -3.89
CA PRO A 103 18.23 0.66 -3.15
C PRO A 103 18.49 1.05 -1.68
N LYS A 104 18.00 2.21 -1.24
CA LYS A 104 18.13 2.70 0.14
C LYS A 104 16.79 2.74 0.90
N SER A 105 15.72 2.24 0.28
CA SER A 105 14.39 2.20 0.88
C SER A 105 14.28 1.06 1.90
N LEU A 106 13.31 1.16 2.81
CA LEU A 106 13.00 0.06 3.72
C LEU A 106 12.44 -1.14 2.95
N GLU A 107 11.73 -0.88 1.86
CA GLU A 107 11.15 -1.88 0.98
C GLU A 107 12.23 -2.75 0.33
N PHE A 108 13.35 -2.15 -0.10
CA PHE A 108 14.51 -2.92 -0.57
C PHE A 108 15.09 -3.83 0.52
N LEU A 109 15.21 -3.34 1.76
CA LEU A 109 15.69 -4.17 2.89
C LEU A 109 14.76 -5.35 3.18
N VAL A 110 13.46 -5.21 2.95
CA VAL A 110 12.50 -6.33 3.06
C VAL A 110 12.77 -7.40 2.01
N LEU A 111 13.09 -7.02 0.77
CA LEU A 111 13.41 -7.96 -0.30
C LEU A 111 14.73 -8.71 -0.05
N GLU A 112 15.72 -8.03 0.52
CA GLU A 112 17.00 -8.61 0.93
C GLU A 112 16.93 -9.44 2.22
N SER A 113 15.73 -9.60 2.81
CA SER A 113 15.54 -10.25 4.12
C SER A 113 16.34 -9.61 5.28
N ALA A 114 16.83 -8.38 5.08
CA ALA A 114 17.52 -7.58 6.10
C ALA A 114 16.52 -6.82 7.00
N ALA A 115 15.27 -6.73 6.57
CA ALA A 115 14.13 -6.26 7.36
C ALA A 115 12.94 -7.22 7.14
N SER A 116 12.00 -7.22 8.07
CA SER A 116 10.76 -7.96 7.95
C SER A 116 9.57 -7.02 8.04
N PHE A 117 8.45 -7.41 7.44
CA PHE A 117 7.18 -6.76 7.72
C PHE A 117 6.91 -6.81 9.22
N LEU A 118 6.35 -5.72 9.75
CA LEU A 118 5.78 -5.76 11.09
C LEU A 118 4.63 -6.78 11.09
N PRO A 119 4.47 -7.59 12.16
CA PRO A 119 3.40 -8.58 12.27
C PRO A 119 2.07 -7.89 12.57
N THR A 120 1.62 -7.03 11.65
CA THR A 120 0.37 -6.29 11.74
C THR A 120 -0.75 -7.08 11.07
N PRO A 121 -1.99 -7.00 11.59
CA PRO A 121 -3.16 -7.63 10.96
C PRO A 121 -3.30 -7.30 9.47
N PHE A 122 -2.91 -6.09 9.05
CA PHE A 122 -2.86 -5.71 7.64
C PHE A 122 -2.16 -6.75 6.75
N TRP A 123 -0.90 -7.09 7.03
CA TRP A 123 -0.14 -8.03 6.20
C TRP A 123 -0.63 -9.47 6.33
N PHE A 124 -1.42 -9.79 7.35
CA PHE A 124 -2.06 -11.09 7.49
C PHE A 124 -3.35 -11.19 6.64
N PHE A 125 -4.09 -10.09 6.50
CA PHE A 125 -5.33 -10.05 5.72
C PHE A 125 -5.11 -9.81 4.23
N VAL A 126 -4.02 -9.15 3.85
CA VAL A 126 -3.68 -8.95 2.45
C VAL A 126 -3.29 -10.29 1.81
N PRO A 127 -3.96 -10.72 0.72
CA PRO A 127 -3.63 -11.98 0.06
C PRO A 127 -2.18 -11.99 -0.42
N ARG A 128 -1.47 -13.09 -0.19
CA ARG A 128 -0.10 -13.28 -0.68
C ARG A 128 -0.08 -14.42 -1.69
N LYS A 129 0.56 -14.20 -2.82
CA LYS A 129 0.88 -15.32 -3.71
C LYS A 129 1.99 -16.13 -3.03
N ASN A 130 1.68 -17.36 -2.64
CA ASN A 130 2.66 -18.28 -2.06
C ASN A 130 3.85 -18.37 -3.03
N GLN A 131 5.04 -18.06 -2.51
CA GLN A 131 6.29 -18.40 -3.17
C GLN A 131 6.38 -19.92 -3.10
N GLY A 132 5.98 -20.59 -4.19
CA GLY A 132 6.28 -21.99 -4.43
C GLY A 132 7.76 -22.16 -4.73
#